data_AF-A0A522XXD7-F1
#
_entry.id   AF-A0A522XXD7-F1
#
_cell.length_a   1.000
_cell.length_b   1.000
_cell.length_c   1.000
_cell.angle_alpha   90.00
_cell.angle_beta   90.00
_cell.angle_gamma   90.00
#
_symmetry.space_group_name_H-M   'P 1'
#
loop_
_entity.id
_entity.type
_entity.pdbx_description
1 polymer ?
#
loop_
_entity_poly.entity_id
_entity_poly.type
_entity_poly.pdbx_seq_one_letter_code
_entity_poly.pdbx_strand_id
1 'polypeptide(L)' 'MGKIEEYLHASRKKKSALIFVLIDSEVSKIKESAKLAKSVEKIGASAILVGGSSATDQIEMAQVVKTLKKSIKIPIILFP' A
#
# COMPACT_ATOMS: atom_id res chain seq x y z
N MET A 1 1.17 -0.14 -20.75
CA MET A 1 0.87 0.35 -19.39
C MET A 1 0.45 -0.83 -18.53
N GLY A 2 1.00 -0.94 -17.32
CA GLY A 2 0.57 -1.91 -16.34
C GLY A 2 -0.78 -1.54 -15.71
N LYS A 3 -1.50 -2.55 -15.17
CA LYS A 3 -2.82 -2.37 -14.53
C LYS A 3 -2.84 -1.30 -13.43
N ILE A 4 -1.73 -1.15 -12.70
CA ILE A 4 -1.59 -0.15 -11.64
C ILE A 4 -1.44 1.26 -12.23
N GLU A 5 -0.66 1.42 -13.29
CA GLU A 5 -0.49 2.70 -13.96
C GLU A 5 -1.82 3.21 -14.53
N GLU A 6 -2.61 2.33 -15.16
CA GLU A 6 -3.96 2.68 -15.65
C GLU A 6 -4.88 3.07 -14.50
N TYR A 7 -4.85 2.34 -13.37
CA TYR A 7 -5.62 2.68 -12.18
C TYR A 7 -5.25 4.07 -11.63
N LEU A 8 -3.96 4.40 -11.56
CA LEU A 8 -3.48 5.69 -11.09
C LEU A 8 -3.87 6.81 -12.06
N HIS A 9 -3.78 6.58 -13.37
CA HIS A 9 -4.22 7.54 -14.38
C HIS A 9 -5.73 7.79 -14.30
N ALA A 10 -6.55 6.74 -14.16
CA ALA A 10 -7.98 6.85 -13.98
C ALA A 10 -8.34 7.55 -12.65
N SER A 11 -7.62 7.24 -11.57
CA SER A 11 -7.80 7.86 -10.27
C SER A 11 -7.42 9.35 -10.29
N ARG A 12 -6.36 9.73 -11.01
CA ARG A 12 -5.96 11.15 -11.22
C ARG A 12 -7.00 11.92 -12.04
N LYS A 13 -7.68 11.25 -12.98
CA LYS A 13 -8.79 11.89 -13.72
C LYS A 13 -10.04 12.10 -12.86
N LYS A 14 -10.29 11.23 -11.88
CA LYS A 14 -11.46 11.32 -10.98
C LYS A 14 -11.21 12.13 -9.71
N LYS A 15 -9.97 12.16 -9.20
CA LYS A 15 -9.55 12.84 -7.98
C LYS A 15 -8.47 13.86 -8.34
N SER A 16 -8.59 15.08 -7.81
CA SER A 16 -7.64 16.17 -8.06
C SER A 16 -6.21 15.85 -7.59
N ALA A 17 -6.07 15.03 -6.54
CA ALA A 17 -4.80 14.57 -6.01
C ALA A 17 -4.85 13.08 -5.62
N LEU A 18 -3.73 12.39 -5.84
CA LEU A 18 -3.54 11.01 -5.41
C LEU A 18 -2.81 11.02 -4.07
N ILE A 19 -3.35 10.27 -3.10
CA ILE A 19 -2.74 10.11 -1.79
C ILE A 19 -2.09 8.72 -1.75
N PHE A 20 -0.82 8.70 -1.41
CA PHE A 20 -0.03 7.48 -1.24
C PHE A 20 0.38 7.38 0.22
N VAL A 21 0.20 6.21 0.82
CA VAL A 21 0.59 5.97 2.21
C VAL A 21 1.74 5.00 2.23
N LEU A 22 2.89 5.42 2.75
CA LEU A 22 4.05 4.55 2.95
C LEU A 22 3.92 3.82 4.28
N ILE A 23 3.97 2.50 4.22
CA ILE A 23 4.00 1.62 5.36
C ILE A 23 5.37 0.96 5.38
N ASP A 24 6.10 1.22 6.45
CA ASP A 24 7.36 0.57 6.73
C ASP A 24 7.12 -0.83 7.32
N SER A 25 7.71 -1.84 6.66
CA SER A 25 7.57 -3.25 7.00
C SER A 25 8.41 -3.71 8.19
N GLU A 26 9.44 -2.96 8.59
CA GLU A 26 10.26 -3.25 9.78
C GLU A 26 9.61 -2.72 11.06
N VAL A 27 8.96 -1.56 10.99
CA VAL A 27 8.43 -0.88 12.18
C VAL A 27 7.00 -1.29 12.52
N SER A 28 6.21 -1.71 11.52
CA SER A 28 4.77 -1.91 11.70
C SER A 28 4.37 -3.39 11.81
N LYS A 29 3.89 -3.81 12.99
CA LYS A 29 3.27 -5.13 13.19
C LYS A 29 2.15 -5.35 12.16
N ILE A 30 2.11 -6.52 11.52
CA ILE A 30 1.15 -6.89 10.44
C ILE A 30 -0.29 -6.45 10.72
N LYS A 31 -0.78 -6.61 11.96
CA LYS A 31 -2.13 -6.21 12.37
C LYS A 31 -2.35 -4.69 12.35
N GLU A 32 -1.36 -3.93 12.82
CA GLU A 32 -1.38 -2.46 12.83
C GLU A 32 -1.36 -1.94 11.39
N SER A 33 -0.49 -2.49 10.55
CA SER A 33 -0.40 -2.15 9.12
C SER A 33 -1.71 -2.39 8.39
N ALA A 34 -2.39 -3.50 8.66
CA ALA A 34 -3.69 -3.81 8.06
C ALA A 34 -4.80 -2.86 8.53
N LYS A 35 -4.78 -2.46 9.82
CA LYS A 35 -5.73 -1.49 10.37
C LYS A 35 -5.48 -0.09 9.79
N LEU A 36 -4.22 0.33 9.72
CA LEU A 36 -3.82 1.58 9.09
C LEU A 36 -4.23 1.60 7.62
N ALA A 37 -3.94 0.54 6.87
CA ALA A 37 -4.31 0.39 5.46
C ALA A 37 -5.82 0.58 5.22
N LYS A 38 -6.66 -0.03 6.05
CA LYS A 38 -8.13 0.17 5.99
C LYS A 38 -8.54 1.59 6.32
N SER A 39 -7.95 2.19 7.35
CA SER A 39 -8.25 3.57 7.73
C SER A 39 -7.89 4.54 6.61
N VAL A 40 -6.70 4.39 6.00
CA VAL A 40 -6.27 5.29 4.93
C VAL A 40 -7.05 5.07 3.64
N GLU A 41 -7.43 3.83 3.31
CA GLU A 41 -8.37 3.56 2.22
C GLU A 41 -9.70 4.30 2.45
N LYS A 42 -10.23 4.28 3.67
CA LYS A 42 -11.47 4.97 4.04
C LYS A 42 -11.35 6.50 3.97
N ILE A 43 -10.17 7.05 4.28
CA ILE A 43 -9.87 8.49 4.16
C ILE A 43 -9.72 8.92 2.69
N GLY A 44 -9.59 7.96 1.77
CA GLY A 44 -9.52 8.20 0.33
C GLY A 44 -8.12 8.07 -0.26
N ALA A 45 -7.21 7.35 0.40
CA ALA A 45 -5.93 6.94 -0.16
C ALA A 45 -6.13 6.24 -1.51
N SER A 46 -5.21 6.49 -2.44
CA SER A 46 -5.26 5.97 -3.81
C SER A 46 -4.38 4.74 -3.97
N ALA A 47 -3.27 4.65 -3.23
CA ALA A 47 -2.44 3.46 -3.16
C ALA A 47 -1.67 3.41 -1.85
N ILE A 48 -1.18 2.22 -1.51
CA ILE A 48 -0.28 2.01 -0.37
C ILE A 48 1.09 1.63 -0.91
N LEU A 49 2.11 2.33 -0.45
CA LEU A 49 3.50 1.99 -0.68
C LEU A 49 3.96 1.11 0.49
N VAL A 50 4.61 -0.02 0.20
CA VAL A 50 5.19 -0.90 1.22
C VAL A 50 6.69 -0.98 0.95
N GLY A 51 7.47 -0.54 1.93
CA GLY A 51 8.94 -0.50 1.86
C GLY A 51 9.57 -0.84 3.20
N GLY A 52 10.90 -0.98 3.23
CA GLY A 52 11.70 -1.20 4.43
C GLY A 52 13.07 -0.57 4.24
N SER A 53 13.68 -0.12 5.34
CA SER A 53 14.95 0.63 5.32
C SER A 53 16.18 -0.28 5.35
N SER A 54 16.02 -1.56 5.69
CA SER A 54 17.14 -2.48 5.89
C SER A 54 16.73 -3.85 5.40
N ALA A 55 17.29 -4.30 4.28
CA ALA A 55 17.38 -5.69 3.81
C ALA A 55 16.39 -6.67 4.46
N THR A 56 15.09 -6.35 4.38
CA THR A 56 14.11 -7.02 5.22
C THR A 56 13.84 -8.37 4.59
N ASP A 57 13.76 -9.40 5.42
CA ASP A 57 13.43 -10.77 5.01
C ASP A 57 12.27 -10.73 4.02
N GLN A 58 12.52 -11.13 2.75
CA GLN A 58 11.51 -11.10 1.69
C GLN A 58 10.22 -11.80 2.12
N ILE A 59 10.34 -12.76 3.06
CA ILE A 59 9.26 -13.51 3.67
C ILE A 59 8.35 -12.62 4.52
N GLU A 60 8.90 -11.78 5.40
CA GLU A 60 8.10 -10.85 6.23
C GLU A 60 7.39 -9.82 5.36
N MET A 61 8.11 -9.20 4.43
CA MET A 61 7.53 -8.24 3.50
C MET A 61 6.41 -8.88 2.66
N ALA A 62 6.59 -10.09 2.16
CA ALA A 62 5.56 -10.82 1.41
C ALA A 62 4.33 -11.15 2.29
N GLN A 63 4.52 -11.51 3.56
CA GLN A 63 3.42 -11.75 4.49
C GLN A 63 2.62 -10.48 4.81
N VAL A 64 3.32 -9.36 5.02
CA VAL A 64 2.71 -8.03 5.21
C VAL A 64 1.87 -7.68 3.97
N VAL A 65 2.47 -7.70 2.78
CA VAL A 65 1.79 -7.38 1.51
C VAL A 65 0.58 -8.29 1.28
N LYS A 66 0.71 -9.60 1.51
CA LYS A 66 -0.39 -10.56 1.36
C LYS A 66 -1.54 -10.28 2.32
N THR A 67 -1.23 -9.87 3.54
CA THR A 67 -2.25 -9.53 4.56
C THR A 67 -2.94 -8.21 4.25
N LEU A 68 -2.19 -7.18 3.83
CA LEU A 68 -2.76 -5.92 3.38
C LEU A 68 -3.64 -6.12 2.15
N LYS A 69 -3.19 -6.89 1.16
CA LYS A 69 -3.95 -7.15 -0.07
C LYS A 69 -5.30 -7.84 0.19
N LYS A 70 -5.41 -8.61 1.28
CA LYS A 70 -6.69 -9.19 1.74
C LYS A 70 -7.58 -8.18 2.47
N SER A 71 -7.00 -7.13 3.02
CA SER A 71 -7.66 -6.16 3.88
C SER A 71 -8.15 -4.92 3.14
N ILE A 72 -7.52 -4.55 2.02
CA ILE A 72 -7.80 -3.35 1.23
C ILE A 72 -8.03 -3.69 -0.25
N LYS A 73 -8.76 -2.82 -0.95
CA LYS A 73 -9.05 -2.88 -2.39
C LYS A 73 -8.13 -1.99 -3.22
N ILE A 74 -7.50 -0.98 -2.63
CA ILE A 74 -6.54 -0.10 -3.33
C ILE A 74 -5.23 -0.85 -3.64
N PRO A 75 -4.51 -0.45 -4.70
CA PRO A 75 -3.26 -1.11 -5.07
C PRO A 75 -2.16 -0.91 -4.04
N ILE A 76 -1.34 -1.96 -3.90
CA ILE A 76 -0.12 -1.96 -3.08
C ILE A 76 1.07 -1.91 -4.04
N ILE A 77 1.98 -0.97 -3.83
CA ILE A 77 3.17 -0.75 -4.63
C ILE A 77 4.38 -1.01 -3.73
N LEU A 78 5.30 -1.85 -4.18
CA LEU A 78 6.53 -2.09 -3.46
C LEU A 78 7.47 -0.90 -3.69
N PHE A 79 7.98 -0.34 -2.60
CA PHE A 79 8.93 0.77 -2.63
C PHE A 79 10.22 0.30 -1.95
N PRO A 80 11.18 -0.25 -2.71
CA PRO A 80 12.44 -0.74 -2.18
C PRO A 80 13.36 0.39 -1.71
#